data_AF-A0A8H6DD78-F1
#
_entry.id   AF-A0A8H6DD78-F1
#
_cell.length_a   1.000
_cell.length_b   1.000
_cell.length_c   1.000
_cell.angle_alpha   90.00
_cell.angle_beta   90.00
_cell.angle_gamma   90.00
#
_symmetry.space_group_name_H-M   'P 1'
#
loop_
_entity.id
_entity.type
_entity.pdbx_description
1 polymer ?
#
loop_
_entity_poly.entity_id
_entity_poly.type
_entity_poly.pdbx_seq_one_letter_code
_entity_poly.pdbx_strand_id
1 'polypeptide(L)'
;MSTPSFRYKYIEEVEVLEDYRPGGYHPVQINDTLHHDRYQIVHKLGHGTFSTAWLALDRDSSNYVAVKVGTSDADKDEVDILSKLAMADTDETMIPQVLDSFIVKGPNGSHPCLVMTPAQCRLIDTKDASDSGLFQLDVARSLALQVIKAVAHVHSRGYAHGASLNNLTIGQLYAKFGAPILEPIVRLDGSVEPLPTGVPSHAVLPVWLGLPSDDISLCDAKLLLSDFGVAFRPADKTKCESNAPLVVRPPESYFEPTKPLAFESDIWSLSCLIFELFAHRSLIDGIIAPQDDITAQQVHLQGIPPPEWWDKWDKRSKWFDSKGQALSNERDIWSWDRRFKQSIQEPRKSEGMESLNSEEAAALLDLLKRMLAWKPENRPKAQQILESRWVKEWALPAYNKTKRTSEVFVRFASALVSMDNYEDDFQSTPTGKVSKAKKGKPVHVCSECQKVYTRAEHLRRHQSSHQEPQFECPVCQRRFHRKDLLERHYKRHEEGIDDPSGSGYME
;
A
#
# COMPACT_ATOMS: atom_id res chain seq x y z
N MET A 1 -26.33 -24.31 -8.07
CA MET A 1 -26.85 -23.88 -6.75
C MET A 1 -25.92 -22.80 -6.25
N SER A 2 -26.43 -21.65 -5.83
CA SER A 2 -25.61 -20.56 -5.30
C SER A 2 -25.04 -20.98 -3.94
N THR A 3 -23.74 -20.74 -3.70
CA THR A 3 -23.18 -20.83 -2.35
C THR A 3 -23.88 -19.81 -1.43
N PRO A 4 -24.25 -20.17 -0.19
CA PRO A 4 -24.86 -19.21 0.72
C PRO A 4 -23.89 -18.05 1.01
N SER A 5 -24.37 -16.81 0.86
CA SER A 5 -23.59 -15.61 1.20
C SER A 5 -23.64 -15.40 2.71
N PHE A 6 -22.73 -16.04 3.43
CA PHE A 6 -22.53 -15.83 4.86
C PHE A 6 -21.83 -14.49 5.09
N ARG A 7 -22.29 -13.71 6.07
CA ARG A 7 -21.70 -12.41 6.44
C ARG A 7 -21.09 -12.47 7.83
N TYR A 8 -19.92 -11.86 7.99
CA TYR A 8 -19.12 -11.95 9.21
C TYR A 8 -19.02 -10.60 9.93
N LYS A 9 -18.85 -10.65 11.25
CA LYS A 9 -18.55 -9.46 12.05
C LYS A 9 -17.23 -8.89 11.54
N TYR A 10 -17.20 -7.58 11.29
CA TYR A 10 -16.00 -6.92 10.82
C TYR A 10 -14.87 -7.08 11.85
N ILE A 11 -13.71 -7.53 11.36
CA ILE A 11 -12.44 -7.60 12.09
C ILE A 11 -11.50 -6.63 11.36
N GLU A 12 -10.77 -5.82 12.12
CA GLU A 12 -9.90 -4.80 11.52
C GLU A 12 -8.56 -5.37 11.03
N GLU A 13 -8.00 -4.78 9.98
CA GLU A 13 -6.68 -5.10 9.40
C GLU A 13 -6.55 -6.49 8.73
N VAL A 14 -7.66 -7.19 8.50
CA VAL A 14 -7.72 -8.48 7.80
C VAL A 14 -8.48 -8.40 6.46
N GLU A 15 -8.28 -9.42 5.62
CA GLU A 15 -8.99 -9.61 4.35
C GLU A 15 -10.51 -9.69 4.51
N VAL A 16 -11.21 -9.47 3.40
CA VAL A 16 -12.68 -9.58 3.32
C VAL A 16 -13.10 -11.02 3.59
N LEU A 17 -13.71 -11.25 4.76
CA LEU A 17 -14.00 -12.60 5.24
C LEU A 17 -15.03 -13.33 4.38
N GLU A 18 -15.92 -12.60 3.69
CA GLU A 18 -16.85 -13.16 2.70
C GLU A 18 -16.17 -13.77 1.46
N ASP A 19 -14.90 -13.44 1.19
CA ASP A 19 -14.14 -14.00 0.07
C ASP A 19 -13.38 -15.30 0.45
N TYR A 20 -13.60 -15.84 1.66
CA TYR A 20 -13.30 -17.25 1.99
C TYR A 20 -14.34 -18.21 1.40
N ARG A 21 -14.44 -18.21 0.07
CA ARG A 21 -15.39 -18.97 -0.76
C ARG A 21 -14.67 -19.68 -1.90
N PRO A 22 -15.27 -20.69 -2.57
CA PRO A 22 -14.71 -21.29 -3.77
C PRO A 22 -14.30 -20.24 -4.81
N GLY A 23 -13.05 -20.32 -5.30
CA GLY A 23 -12.41 -19.28 -6.13
C GLY A 23 -11.57 -18.28 -5.32
N GLY A 24 -12.00 -17.90 -4.12
CA GLY A 24 -11.34 -16.89 -3.29
C GLY A 24 -10.16 -17.38 -2.43
N TYR A 25 -10.01 -16.83 -1.22
CA TYR A 25 -8.83 -17.01 -0.38
C TYR A 25 -8.65 -18.44 0.17
N HIS A 26 -7.41 -18.82 0.45
CA HIS A 26 -7.10 -20.05 1.19
C HIS A 26 -7.12 -19.81 2.70
N PRO A 27 -7.86 -20.58 3.52
CA PRO A 27 -7.76 -20.49 4.98
C PRO A 27 -6.38 -20.99 5.46
N VAL A 28 -5.65 -20.13 6.16
CA VAL A 28 -4.31 -20.41 6.73
C VAL A 28 -4.27 -19.95 8.18
N GLN A 29 -3.65 -20.74 9.05
CA GLN A 29 -3.53 -20.53 10.49
C GLN A 29 -2.06 -20.55 10.95
N ILE A 30 -1.81 -20.06 12.16
CA ILE A 30 -0.46 -20.07 12.75
C ILE A 30 -0.09 -21.51 13.17
N ASN A 31 1.14 -21.92 12.83
CA ASN A 31 1.66 -23.29 12.88
C ASN A 31 1.15 -24.26 11.81
N ASP A 32 0.32 -23.81 10.86
CA ASP A 32 0.09 -24.59 9.64
C ASP A 32 1.42 -24.87 8.92
N THR A 33 1.45 -25.96 8.17
CA THR A 33 2.65 -26.47 7.50
C THR A 33 2.35 -26.69 6.02
N LEU A 34 3.04 -25.94 5.16
CA LEU A 34 2.84 -25.93 3.72
C LEU A 34 4.01 -26.60 2.99
N HIS A 35 3.70 -27.18 1.82
CA HIS A 35 4.63 -27.89 0.94
C HIS A 35 5.45 -28.99 1.66
N HIS A 36 4.82 -30.14 1.90
CA HIS A 36 5.47 -31.33 2.49
C HIS A 36 6.17 -31.02 3.84
N ASP A 37 5.47 -30.31 4.72
CA ASP A 37 5.92 -29.85 6.04
C ASP A 37 7.12 -28.90 6.09
N ARG A 38 7.62 -28.43 4.93
CA ARG A 38 8.78 -27.53 4.81
C ARG A 38 8.53 -26.14 5.40
N TYR A 39 7.40 -25.53 5.10
CA TYR A 39 7.10 -24.13 5.46
C TYR A 39 6.12 -24.04 6.62
N GLN A 40 6.61 -23.85 7.84
CA GLN A 40 5.78 -23.63 9.01
C GLN A 40 5.37 -22.16 9.11
N ILE A 41 4.06 -21.87 9.11
CA ILE A 41 3.52 -20.51 9.27
C ILE A 41 3.78 -19.99 10.69
N VAL A 42 4.41 -18.82 10.80
CA VAL A 42 4.80 -18.18 12.06
C VAL A 42 4.06 -16.86 12.28
N HIS A 43 3.80 -16.08 11.23
CA HIS A 43 2.97 -14.88 11.31
C HIS A 43 2.28 -14.59 9.97
N LYS A 44 1.24 -13.77 9.99
CA LYS A 44 0.74 -13.04 8.81
C LYS A 44 1.52 -11.74 8.63
N LEU A 45 1.96 -11.45 7.41
CA LEU A 45 2.63 -10.20 7.02
C LEU A 45 1.64 -9.18 6.43
N GLY A 46 0.58 -9.64 5.78
CA GLY A 46 -0.43 -8.76 5.17
C GLY A 46 -1.43 -9.51 4.30
N HIS A 47 -2.28 -8.74 3.62
CA HIS A 47 -3.22 -9.22 2.61
C HIS A 47 -3.39 -8.17 1.51
N GLY A 48 -3.83 -8.60 0.34
CA GLY A 48 -4.27 -7.77 -0.79
C GLY A 48 -5.37 -8.50 -1.56
N THR A 49 -6.05 -7.82 -2.49
CA THR A 49 -7.31 -8.29 -3.10
C THR A 49 -7.29 -9.72 -3.65
N PHE A 50 -6.12 -10.21 -4.09
CA PHE A 50 -5.94 -11.53 -4.72
C PHE A 50 -4.97 -12.45 -3.97
N SER A 51 -4.53 -12.09 -2.75
CA SER A 51 -3.60 -12.94 -1.98
C SER A 51 -3.49 -12.59 -0.49
N THR A 52 -3.04 -13.56 0.31
CA THR A 52 -2.54 -13.33 1.67
C THR A 52 -1.04 -13.60 1.74
N ALA A 53 -0.31 -12.83 2.54
CA ALA A 53 1.14 -12.94 2.69
C ALA A 53 1.50 -13.37 4.11
N TRP A 54 2.28 -14.45 4.23
CA TRP A 54 2.60 -15.10 5.50
C TRP A 54 4.10 -15.23 5.70
N LEU A 55 4.58 -14.92 6.90
CA LEU A 55 5.93 -15.23 7.35
C LEU A 55 5.97 -16.70 7.76
N ALA A 56 6.76 -17.50 7.04
CA ALA A 56 6.99 -18.90 7.37
C ALA A 56 8.47 -19.16 7.70
N LEU A 57 8.72 -20.09 8.61
CA LEU A 57 10.04 -20.70 8.77
C LEU A 57 10.20 -21.79 7.71
N ASP A 58 11.16 -21.62 6.80
CA ASP A 58 11.65 -22.70 5.95
C ASP A 58 12.50 -23.64 6.81
N ARG A 59 12.00 -24.85 7.07
CA ARG A 59 12.68 -25.81 7.93
C ARG A 59 13.95 -26.40 7.29
N ASP A 60 14.03 -26.41 5.96
CA ASP A 60 15.19 -26.98 5.25
C ASP A 60 16.41 -26.05 5.34
N SER A 61 16.19 -24.74 5.20
CA SER A 61 17.25 -23.73 5.31
C SER A 61 17.36 -23.07 6.69
N SER A 62 16.39 -23.32 7.58
CA SER A 62 16.23 -22.65 8.89
C SER A 62 16.10 -21.11 8.82
N ASN A 63 15.74 -20.56 7.65
CA ASN A 63 15.54 -19.12 7.46
C ASN A 63 14.04 -18.75 7.40
N TYR A 64 13.75 -17.46 7.52
CA TYR A 64 12.42 -16.95 7.23
C TYR A 64 12.21 -16.74 5.73
N VAL A 65 10.98 -17.01 5.29
CA VAL A 65 10.47 -16.72 3.95
C VAL A 65 9.10 -16.03 4.04
N ALA A 66 8.73 -15.24 3.04
CA ALA A 66 7.33 -14.91 2.82
C ALA A 66 6.72 -15.94 1.87
N VAL A 67 5.61 -16.55 2.27
CA VAL A 67 4.74 -17.33 1.41
C VAL A 67 3.55 -16.44 1.04
N LYS A 68 3.49 -16.00 -0.22
CA LYS A 68 2.32 -15.36 -0.81
C LYS A 68 1.39 -16.45 -1.32
N VAL A 69 0.17 -16.52 -0.76
CA VAL A 69 -0.86 -17.51 -1.12
C VAL A 69 -1.97 -16.79 -1.87
N GLY A 70 -2.10 -17.10 -3.16
CA GLY A 70 -3.12 -16.50 -4.03
C GLY A 70 -4.54 -16.99 -3.74
N THR A 71 -5.53 -16.24 -4.22
CA THR A 71 -6.89 -16.77 -4.42
C THR A 71 -6.86 -17.92 -5.44
N SER A 72 -7.84 -18.82 -5.42
CA SER A 72 -7.89 -19.95 -6.37
C SER A 72 -8.23 -19.53 -7.81
N ASP A 73 -8.69 -18.30 -8.02
CA ASP A 73 -8.92 -17.67 -9.32
C ASP A 73 -7.75 -16.77 -9.79
N ALA A 74 -6.71 -16.61 -8.96
CA ALA A 74 -5.57 -15.74 -9.27
C ALA A 74 -4.83 -16.16 -10.55
N ASP A 75 -4.46 -15.16 -11.35
CA ASP A 75 -3.71 -15.34 -12.57
C ASP A 75 -2.29 -15.88 -12.27
N LYS A 76 -1.80 -16.81 -13.10
CA LYS A 76 -0.56 -17.55 -12.85
C LYS A 76 0.68 -16.83 -13.39
N ASP A 77 0.48 -15.77 -14.18
CA ASP A 77 1.53 -14.94 -14.77
C ASP A 77 2.54 -14.39 -13.75
N GLU A 78 2.15 -14.16 -12.48
CA GLU A 78 3.03 -13.57 -11.46
C GLU A 78 4.33 -14.38 -11.24
N VAL A 79 4.26 -15.72 -11.21
CA VAL A 79 5.43 -16.61 -11.04
C VAL A 79 6.40 -16.45 -12.21
N ASP A 80 5.85 -16.37 -13.42
CA ASP A 80 6.58 -16.27 -14.68
C ASP A 80 7.25 -14.89 -14.84
N ILE A 81 6.56 -13.82 -14.44
CA ILE A 81 7.07 -12.44 -14.41
C ILE A 81 8.25 -12.33 -13.42
N LEU A 82 8.03 -12.74 -12.17
CA LEU A 82 9.05 -12.74 -11.12
C LEU A 82 10.31 -13.49 -11.54
N SER A 83 10.15 -14.70 -12.07
CA SER A 83 11.27 -15.55 -12.50
C SER A 83 12.11 -14.88 -13.59
N LYS A 84 11.48 -14.27 -14.59
CA LYS A 84 12.16 -13.57 -15.71
C LYS A 84 12.88 -12.29 -15.27
N LEU A 85 12.44 -11.66 -14.18
CA LEU A 85 13.09 -10.50 -13.57
C LEU A 85 14.25 -10.88 -12.64
N ALA A 86 14.12 -11.99 -11.90
CA ALA A 86 15.18 -12.48 -11.01
C ALA A 86 16.42 -13.02 -11.75
N MET A 87 16.35 -13.28 -13.06
CA MET A 87 17.50 -13.70 -13.89
C MET A 87 18.46 -12.51 -14.19
N ALA A 88 19.06 -11.94 -13.15
CA ALA A 88 20.12 -10.93 -13.23
C ALA A 88 21.16 -11.22 -12.14
N ASP A 89 22.39 -11.48 -12.57
CA ASP A 89 23.49 -12.08 -11.79
C ASP A 89 24.19 -11.06 -10.85
N THR A 90 23.40 -10.33 -10.06
CA THR A 90 23.87 -9.21 -9.22
C THR A 90 23.04 -9.04 -7.93
N ASP A 91 23.72 -8.99 -6.78
CA ASP A 91 23.17 -8.70 -5.44
C ASP A 91 22.51 -7.30 -5.26
N GLU A 92 22.46 -6.47 -6.31
CA GLU A 92 21.88 -5.12 -6.29
C GLU A 92 20.48 -5.02 -6.93
N THR A 93 19.85 -6.14 -7.25
CA THR A 93 18.47 -6.16 -7.75
C THR A 93 17.49 -5.73 -6.65
N MET A 94 16.69 -4.69 -6.92
CA MET A 94 15.62 -4.24 -6.00
C MET A 94 14.35 -5.12 -6.10
N ILE A 95 14.57 -6.38 -6.47
CA ILE A 95 13.62 -7.39 -6.94
C ILE A 95 13.63 -8.52 -5.90
N PRO A 96 12.48 -9.01 -5.40
CA PRO A 96 12.50 -10.20 -4.55
C PRO A 96 12.92 -11.41 -5.39
N GLN A 97 13.83 -12.21 -4.85
CA GLN A 97 14.12 -13.53 -5.41
C GLN A 97 12.98 -14.49 -5.06
N VAL A 98 12.46 -15.22 -6.05
CA VAL A 98 11.62 -16.40 -5.82
C VAL A 98 12.52 -17.55 -5.38
N LEU A 99 12.18 -18.17 -4.26
CA LEU A 99 12.96 -19.23 -3.61
C LEU A 99 12.33 -20.62 -3.85
N ASP A 100 11.01 -20.68 -4.01
CA ASP A 100 10.21 -21.88 -4.32
C ASP A 100 8.84 -21.43 -4.87
N SER A 101 8.13 -22.32 -5.57
CA SER A 101 6.77 -22.09 -6.08
C SER A 101 5.98 -23.39 -6.14
N PHE A 102 4.83 -23.44 -5.47
CA PHE A 102 4.00 -24.64 -5.36
C PHE A 102 2.50 -24.31 -5.43
N ILE A 103 1.64 -25.32 -5.35
CA ILE A 103 0.18 -25.17 -5.32
C ILE A 103 -0.36 -25.85 -4.06
N VAL A 104 -1.14 -25.12 -3.26
CA VAL A 104 -1.88 -25.70 -2.14
C VAL A 104 -3.30 -26.03 -2.58
N LYS A 105 -3.76 -27.24 -2.29
CA LYS A 105 -5.16 -27.63 -2.49
C LYS A 105 -5.93 -27.39 -1.19
N GLY A 106 -7.05 -26.68 -1.29
CA GLY A 106 -7.86 -26.27 -0.15
C GLY A 106 -9.36 -26.43 -0.38
N PRO A 107 -10.17 -26.13 0.65
CA PRO A 107 -11.62 -26.17 0.55
C PRO A 107 -12.18 -25.19 -0.50
N ASN A 108 -11.43 -24.11 -0.79
CA ASN A 108 -11.82 -23.06 -1.73
C ASN A 108 -11.19 -23.23 -3.14
N GLY A 109 -10.39 -24.28 -3.38
CA GLY A 109 -9.84 -24.60 -4.69
C GLY A 109 -8.36 -24.99 -4.69
N SER A 110 -7.59 -24.47 -5.66
CA SER A 110 -6.17 -24.72 -5.86
C SER A 110 -5.41 -23.41 -5.97
N HIS A 111 -4.63 -23.10 -4.94
CA HIS A 111 -4.07 -21.78 -4.68
C HIS A 111 -2.60 -21.73 -5.08
N PRO A 112 -2.18 -20.86 -6.02
CA PRO A 112 -0.77 -20.68 -6.35
C PRO A 112 -0.04 -20.06 -5.15
N CYS A 113 1.12 -20.62 -4.81
CA CYS A 113 1.94 -20.20 -3.68
C CYS A 113 3.34 -19.81 -4.16
N LEU A 114 3.74 -18.59 -3.84
CA LEU A 114 5.05 -18.04 -4.15
C LEU A 114 5.86 -17.87 -2.87
N VAL A 115 7.02 -18.50 -2.81
CA VAL A 115 7.97 -18.32 -1.71
C VAL A 115 9.01 -17.32 -2.15
N MET A 116 9.17 -16.27 -1.38
CA MET A 116 10.15 -15.22 -1.57
C MET A 116 10.85 -14.89 -0.26
N THR A 117 11.93 -14.13 -0.33
CA THR A 117 12.56 -13.54 0.86
C THR A 117 11.50 -12.64 1.56
N PRO A 118 11.32 -12.64 2.90
CA PRO A 118 10.17 -11.99 3.55
C PRO A 118 10.25 -10.47 3.49
N ALA A 119 9.21 -9.70 3.86
CA ALA A 119 9.24 -8.23 3.95
C ALA A 119 9.04 -7.71 5.39
N GLN A 120 9.51 -6.49 5.71
CA GLN A 120 9.44 -5.94 7.08
C GLN A 120 8.16 -5.15 7.33
N CYS A 121 7.92 -4.18 6.46
CA CYS A 121 6.76 -3.31 6.49
C CYS A 121 6.67 -2.60 5.13
N ARG A 122 5.49 -2.08 4.81
CA ARG A 122 5.30 -1.15 3.69
C ARG A 122 5.86 0.21 4.11
N LEU A 123 6.30 1.04 3.15
CA LEU A 123 6.72 2.42 3.45
C LEU A 123 5.66 3.20 4.25
N ILE A 124 4.37 3.05 3.90
CA ILE A 124 3.26 3.69 4.60
C ILE A 124 3.24 3.34 6.10
N ASP A 125 3.40 2.06 6.44
CA ASP A 125 3.41 1.56 7.82
C ASP A 125 4.54 2.13 8.70
N THR A 126 5.55 2.79 8.09
CA THR A 126 6.63 3.51 8.79
C THR A 126 6.29 4.97 9.05
N LYS A 127 5.54 5.61 8.14
CA LYS A 127 5.07 6.99 8.29
C LYS A 127 3.96 7.05 9.33
N ASP A 128 3.01 6.12 9.28
CA ASP A 128 1.94 5.93 10.28
C ASP A 128 2.47 5.54 11.67
N ALA A 129 3.75 5.18 11.77
CA ALA A 129 4.44 4.87 13.02
C ALA A 129 5.25 6.05 13.59
N SER A 130 5.35 7.15 12.84
CA SER A 130 6.13 8.35 13.17
C SER A 130 5.22 9.47 13.65
N ASP A 131 5.63 10.16 14.72
CA ASP A 131 4.96 11.38 15.17
C ASP A 131 5.07 12.52 14.12
N SER A 132 6.03 12.42 13.19
CA SER A 132 6.28 13.41 12.13
C SER A 132 5.73 13.05 10.74
N GLY A 133 5.55 11.75 10.47
CA GLY A 133 5.32 11.23 9.11
C GLY A 133 6.46 11.49 8.10
N LEU A 134 7.66 11.89 8.54
CA LEU A 134 8.79 12.28 7.70
C LEU A 134 9.96 11.30 7.78
N PHE A 135 10.73 11.20 6.69
CA PHE A 135 12.06 10.59 6.69
C PHE A 135 13.17 11.63 6.85
N GLN A 136 14.30 11.23 7.44
CA GLN A 136 15.55 11.99 7.39
C GLN A 136 15.94 12.31 5.94
N LEU A 137 16.53 13.48 5.66
CA LEU A 137 16.55 13.98 4.27
C LEU A 137 17.44 13.13 3.34
N ASP A 138 18.59 12.67 3.80
CA ASP A 138 19.40 11.67 3.07
C ASP A 138 18.70 10.31 2.91
N VAL A 139 17.84 9.92 3.85
CA VAL A 139 17.05 8.67 3.75
C VAL A 139 16.00 8.80 2.64
N ALA A 140 15.29 9.92 2.57
CA ALA A 140 14.36 10.22 1.47
C ALA A 140 15.08 10.22 0.10
N ARG A 141 16.24 10.90 0.00
CA ARG A 141 17.14 10.89 -1.17
C ARG A 141 17.54 9.45 -1.57
N SER A 142 17.97 8.63 -0.59
CA SER A 142 18.41 7.24 -0.81
C SER A 142 17.25 6.31 -1.24
N LEU A 143 16.09 6.42 -0.61
CA LEU A 143 14.91 5.61 -0.95
C LEU A 143 14.38 5.96 -2.34
N ALA A 144 14.28 7.25 -2.67
CA ALA A 144 13.79 7.70 -3.98
C ALA A 144 14.64 7.14 -5.13
N LEU A 145 15.98 7.17 -5.03
CA LEU A 145 16.84 6.57 -6.04
C LEU A 145 16.68 5.04 -6.13
N GLN A 146 16.38 4.35 -5.03
CA GLN A 146 16.14 2.91 -5.06
C GLN A 146 14.83 2.56 -5.77
N VAL A 147 13.76 3.33 -5.57
CA VAL A 147 12.52 3.15 -6.34
C VAL A 147 12.77 3.43 -7.83
N ILE A 148 13.48 4.52 -8.17
CA ILE A 148 13.82 4.84 -9.57
C ILE A 148 14.67 3.72 -10.21
N LYS A 149 15.69 3.18 -9.50
CA LYS A 149 16.48 2.03 -9.96
C LYS A 149 15.61 0.78 -10.15
N ALA A 150 14.66 0.52 -9.26
CA ALA A 150 13.75 -0.62 -9.35
C ALA A 150 12.87 -0.50 -10.60
N VAL A 151 12.14 0.61 -10.76
CA VAL A 151 11.27 0.85 -11.92
C VAL A 151 12.08 0.82 -13.23
N ALA A 152 13.27 1.44 -13.27
CA ALA A 152 14.13 1.41 -14.46
C ALA A 152 14.57 0.00 -14.86
N HIS A 153 15.00 -0.83 -13.90
CA HIS A 153 15.35 -2.23 -14.16
C HIS A 153 14.14 -3.00 -14.71
N VAL A 154 12.97 -2.84 -14.09
CA VAL A 154 11.76 -3.57 -14.42
C VAL A 154 11.20 -3.14 -15.78
N HIS A 155 11.21 -1.84 -16.09
CA HIS A 155 10.90 -1.31 -17.44
C HIS A 155 11.89 -1.82 -18.49
N SER A 156 13.18 -1.95 -18.17
CA SER A 156 14.18 -2.51 -19.10
C SER A 156 13.95 -3.97 -19.46
N ARG A 157 13.21 -4.71 -18.63
CA ARG A 157 12.76 -6.10 -18.86
C ARG A 157 11.31 -6.17 -19.37
N GLY A 158 10.53 -5.10 -19.24
CA GLY A 158 9.19 -4.94 -19.80
C GLY A 158 8.02 -5.25 -18.87
N TYR A 159 8.11 -4.94 -17.57
CA TYR A 159 7.12 -5.31 -16.52
C TYR A 159 6.80 -4.17 -15.50
N ALA A 160 6.13 -4.50 -14.36
CA ALA A 160 5.88 -3.72 -13.10
C ALA A 160 5.97 -4.70 -11.85
N HIS A 161 5.94 -4.32 -10.54
CA HIS A 161 6.90 -4.93 -9.53
C HIS A 161 6.67 -5.11 -7.96
N GLY A 162 7.04 -6.28 -7.28
CA GLY A 162 7.68 -6.39 -5.89
C GLY A 162 7.50 -7.50 -4.76
N ALA A 163 8.09 -7.61 -3.49
CA ALA A 163 9.38 -7.33 -2.69
C ALA A 163 9.59 -7.97 -1.22
N SER A 164 10.78 -7.77 -0.54
CA SER A 164 11.41 -8.42 0.72
C SER A 164 12.03 -7.42 1.81
N LEU A 165 12.72 -7.53 3.01
CA LEU A 165 13.28 -8.31 4.24
C LEU A 165 14.12 -9.65 4.29
N ASN A 166 14.96 -9.85 5.36
CA ASN A 166 15.28 -11.14 6.03
C ASN A 166 15.65 -11.12 7.57
N ASN A 167 15.74 -12.32 8.22
CA ASN A 167 16.43 -12.77 9.49
C ASN A 167 15.98 -12.41 10.95
N LEU A 168 15.49 -13.43 11.71
CA LEU A 168 15.45 -13.61 13.20
C LEU A 168 15.22 -15.12 13.55
N THR A 169 15.05 -15.51 14.82
CA THR A 169 14.44 -16.81 15.25
C THR A 169 13.03 -16.61 15.84
N ILE A 170 12.18 -17.64 15.94
CA ILE A 170 10.76 -17.50 16.38
C ILE A 170 10.64 -16.86 17.78
N GLY A 171 11.40 -17.33 18.77
CA GLY A 171 11.37 -16.74 20.12
C GLY A 171 11.82 -15.28 20.12
N GLN A 172 12.82 -14.92 19.30
CA GLN A 172 13.31 -13.55 19.17
C GLN A 172 12.36 -12.67 18.36
N LEU A 173 11.69 -13.22 17.34
CA LEU A 173 10.66 -12.55 16.54
C LEU A 173 9.49 -12.14 17.45
N TYR A 174 8.95 -13.09 18.22
CA TYR A 174 7.86 -12.80 19.15
C TYR A 174 8.29 -11.86 20.29
N ALA A 175 9.51 -11.99 20.81
CA ALA A 175 10.03 -11.06 21.82
C ALA A 175 10.26 -9.63 21.26
N LYS A 176 10.69 -9.49 20.00
CA LYS A 176 10.97 -8.19 19.37
C LYS A 176 9.70 -7.50 18.85
N PHE A 177 8.76 -8.24 18.27
CA PHE A 177 7.62 -7.68 17.53
C PHE A 177 6.25 -8.01 18.14
N GLY A 178 6.12 -9.08 18.92
CA GLY A 178 4.86 -9.58 19.47
C GLY A 178 4.51 -10.97 18.93
N ALA A 179 3.65 -11.68 19.67
CA ALA A 179 3.04 -12.92 19.19
C ALA A 179 1.79 -12.62 18.34
N PRO A 180 1.35 -13.54 17.46
CA PRO A 180 0.17 -13.36 16.63
C PRO A 180 -1.10 -13.05 17.43
N ILE A 181 -1.81 -11.99 17.01
CA ILE A 181 -3.13 -11.66 17.52
C ILE A 181 -4.16 -12.43 16.68
N LEU A 182 -5.00 -13.20 17.36
CA LEU A 182 -6.06 -14.03 16.78
C LEU A 182 -7.42 -13.48 17.21
N GLU A 183 -8.29 -13.18 16.25
CA GLU A 183 -9.65 -12.70 16.48
C GLU A 183 -10.65 -13.76 15.98
N PRO A 184 -11.60 -14.23 16.80
CA PRO A 184 -12.53 -15.28 16.37
C PRO A 184 -13.48 -14.76 15.27
N ILE A 185 -13.67 -15.54 14.22
CA ILE A 185 -14.62 -15.18 13.15
C ILE A 185 -16.05 -15.52 13.63
N VAL A 186 -16.88 -14.49 13.73
CA VAL A 186 -18.28 -14.58 14.21
C VAL A 186 -19.23 -14.20 13.07
N ARG A 187 -20.31 -14.97 12.88
CA ARG A 187 -21.34 -14.69 11.87
C ARG A 187 -22.29 -13.56 12.33
N LEU A 188 -22.70 -12.69 11.41
CA LEU A 188 -23.66 -11.61 11.71
C LEU A 188 -25.11 -12.09 11.88
N ASP A 189 -25.43 -13.30 11.43
CA ASP A 189 -26.74 -13.93 11.61
C ASP A 189 -26.97 -14.46 13.04
N GLY A 190 -25.98 -14.34 13.92
CA GLY A 190 -26.04 -14.84 15.30
C GLY A 190 -26.07 -16.37 15.41
N SER A 191 -25.83 -17.09 14.30
CA SER A 191 -25.90 -18.54 14.27
C SER A 191 -24.76 -19.17 15.08
N VAL A 192 -25.12 -20.17 15.89
CA VAL A 192 -24.18 -21.02 16.66
C VAL A 192 -23.67 -22.20 15.83
N GLU A 193 -24.11 -22.33 14.58
CA GLU A 193 -23.62 -23.36 13.66
C GLU A 193 -22.13 -23.19 13.34
N PRO A 194 -21.38 -24.27 13.11
CA PRO A 194 -19.98 -24.19 12.70
C PRO A 194 -19.76 -23.28 11.49
N LEU A 195 -18.57 -22.68 11.43
CA LEU A 195 -18.14 -21.94 10.24
C LEU A 195 -18.03 -22.90 9.04
N PRO A 196 -18.33 -22.45 7.81
CA PRO A 196 -18.14 -23.26 6.61
C PRO A 196 -16.69 -23.71 6.47
N THR A 197 -16.45 -24.90 5.94
CA THR A 197 -15.10 -25.50 5.80
C THR A 197 -14.09 -24.63 5.03
N GLY A 198 -14.58 -23.68 4.22
CA GLY A 198 -13.76 -22.69 3.50
C GLY A 198 -13.20 -21.54 4.35
N VAL A 199 -13.67 -21.35 5.59
CA VAL A 199 -13.45 -20.17 6.42
C VAL A 199 -12.64 -20.54 7.68
N PRO A 200 -11.57 -19.81 8.03
CA PRO A 200 -10.77 -20.14 9.22
C PRO A 200 -11.54 -19.84 10.53
N SER A 201 -11.17 -20.50 11.62
CA SER A 201 -11.81 -20.28 12.93
C SER A 201 -11.52 -18.89 13.53
N HIS A 202 -10.34 -18.37 13.22
CA HIS A 202 -9.85 -17.07 13.66
C HIS A 202 -9.23 -16.34 12.48
N ALA A 203 -9.46 -15.03 12.40
CA ALA A 203 -8.68 -14.15 11.56
C ALA A 203 -7.37 -13.80 12.29
N VAL A 204 -6.26 -13.88 11.58
CA VAL A 204 -4.93 -13.48 12.08
C VAL A 204 -4.69 -12.03 11.66
N LEU A 205 -4.28 -11.16 12.59
CA LEU A 205 -3.87 -9.78 12.26
C LEU A 205 -2.42 -9.75 11.72
N PRO A 206 -2.09 -8.82 10.81
CA PRO A 206 -0.72 -8.65 10.31
C PRO A 206 0.23 -8.14 11.40
N VAL A 207 1.49 -8.56 11.38
CA VAL A 207 2.53 -7.99 12.25
C VAL A 207 3.19 -6.77 11.63
N TRP A 208 3.33 -5.71 12.40
CA TRP A 208 4.26 -4.62 12.09
C TRP A 208 5.67 -4.96 12.60
N LEU A 209 6.59 -5.24 11.68
CA LEU A 209 8.00 -5.53 11.99
C LEU A 209 8.92 -4.29 11.85
N GLY A 210 8.34 -3.12 11.53
CA GLY A 210 9.05 -1.93 11.06
C GLY A 210 9.68 -1.02 12.12
N LEU A 211 10.12 0.14 11.63
CA LEU A 211 10.55 1.30 12.40
C LEU A 211 9.72 2.53 11.99
N PRO A 212 9.54 3.54 12.86
CA PRO A 212 9.07 4.87 12.48
C PRO A 212 9.95 5.54 11.41
N SER A 213 9.37 6.36 10.53
CA SER A 213 10.10 7.01 9.42
C SER A 213 11.22 7.96 9.87
N ASP A 214 11.09 8.53 11.06
CA ASP A 214 12.09 9.38 11.74
C ASP A 214 13.21 8.57 12.42
N ASP A 215 12.89 7.38 12.94
CA ASP A 215 13.82 6.39 13.54
C ASP A 215 14.65 5.65 12.47
N ILE A 216 14.26 5.67 11.18
CA ILE A 216 14.96 4.94 10.10
C ILE A 216 16.30 5.61 9.76
N SER A 217 17.39 4.86 9.94
CA SER A 217 18.75 5.29 9.59
C SER A 217 19.05 5.09 8.09
N LEU A 218 20.16 5.68 7.61
CA LEU A 218 20.67 5.41 6.26
C LEU A 218 21.03 3.94 6.02
N CYS A 219 21.53 3.22 7.03
CA CYS A 219 21.86 1.79 6.95
C CYS A 219 20.59 0.94 6.70
N ASP A 220 19.51 1.35 7.37
CA ASP A 220 18.18 0.72 7.33
C ASP A 220 17.40 1.06 6.06
N ALA A 221 17.77 2.16 5.38
CA ALA A 221 17.12 2.69 4.18
C ALA A 221 17.37 1.85 2.92
N LYS A 222 17.06 0.55 2.94
CA LYS A 222 17.01 -0.30 1.75
C LYS A 222 15.56 -0.55 1.32
N LEU A 223 15.27 -0.35 0.05
CA LEU A 223 13.94 -0.58 -0.51
C LEU A 223 13.96 -1.74 -1.49
N LEU A 224 12.97 -2.63 -1.36
CA LEU A 224 12.54 -3.50 -2.44
C LEU A 224 11.10 -3.05 -2.78
N LEU A 225 10.83 -2.66 -4.04
CA LEU A 225 9.52 -2.14 -4.49
C LEU A 225 8.46 -3.28 -4.48
N SER A 226 7.17 -3.07 -4.12
CA SER A 226 6.00 -3.99 -3.76
C SER A 226 4.98 -4.62 -4.76
N ASP A 227 4.75 -5.94 -4.71
CA ASP A 227 3.63 -6.73 -5.32
C ASP A 227 3.55 -6.81 -6.86
N PHE A 228 3.57 -8.03 -7.42
CA PHE A 228 3.52 -8.31 -8.86
C PHE A 228 2.16 -8.77 -9.39
N GLY A 229 1.16 -9.06 -8.55
CA GLY A 229 -0.06 -9.78 -8.95
C GLY A 229 -0.96 -9.08 -9.99
N VAL A 230 -0.66 -7.82 -10.32
CA VAL A 230 -1.36 -7.00 -11.33
C VAL A 230 -0.47 -6.51 -12.47
N ALA A 231 0.81 -6.92 -12.47
CA ALA A 231 1.80 -6.59 -13.48
C ALA A 231 1.51 -7.31 -14.81
N PHE A 232 1.98 -6.74 -15.91
CA PHE A 232 1.80 -7.28 -17.25
C PHE A 232 2.94 -6.81 -18.15
N ARG A 233 3.08 -7.44 -19.32
CA ARG A 233 4.00 -7.03 -20.37
C ARG A 233 3.19 -6.45 -21.53
N PRO A 234 3.28 -5.13 -21.83
CA PRO A 234 2.46 -4.49 -22.88
C PRO A 234 2.60 -5.08 -24.29
N ALA A 235 3.67 -5.85 -24.55
CA ALA A 235 3.86 -6.57 -25.81
C ALA A 235 3.08 -7.90 -25.90
N ASP A 236 2.68 -8.48 -24.76
CA ASP A 236 2.03 -9.81 -24.68
C ASP A 236 0.55 -9.72 -24.28
N LYS A 237 0.16 -8.70 -23.49
CA LYS A 237 -1.15 -8.58 -22.86
C LYS A 237 -1.61 -7.12 -22.86
N THR A 238 -2.70 -6.82 -23.56
CA THR A 238 -3.31 -5.48 -23.56
C THR A 238 -4.06 -5.25 -22.26
N LYS A 239 -3.72 -4.18 -21.52
CA LYS A 239 -4.43 -3.75 -20.31
C LYS A 239 -4.64 -2.23 -20.34
N CYS A 240 -5.89 -1.79 -20.26
CA CYS A 240 -6.27 -0.37 -20.31
C CYS A 240 -6.66 0.18 -18.92
N GLU A 241 -7.13 -0.68 -18.03
CA GLU A 241 -7.55 -0.31 -16.67
C GLU A 241 -6.38 -0.26 -15.68
N SER A 242 -6.33 0.81 -14.88
CA SER A 242 -5.27 1.04 -13.89
C SER A 242 -5.71 0.63 -12.48
N ASN A 243 -5.05 -0.41 -11.95
CA ASN A 243 -5.27 -0.90 -10.58
C ASN A 243 -4.64 0.01 -9.51
N ALA A 244 -4.00 1.12 -9.89
CA ALA A 244 -3.40 2.07 -8.97
C ALA A 244 -4.47 2.76 -8.08
N PRO A 245 -4.16 3.04 -6.79
CA PRO A 245 -5.00 3.89 -5.94
C PRO A 245 -5.23 5.26 -6.56
N LEU A 246 -6.41 5.83 -6.36
CA LEU A 246 -6.89 7.02 -7.07
C LEU A 246 -5.92 8.23 -6.97
N VAL A 247 -5.31 8.44 -5.80
CA VAL A 247 -4.33 9.51 -5.52
C VAL A 247 -2.99 9.40 -6.26
N VAL A 248 -2.64 8.21 -6.75
CA VAL A 248 -1.42 7.97 -7.56
C VAL A 248 -1.75 7.47 -8.97
N ARG A 249 -3.04 7.40 -9.33
CA ARG A 249 -3.52 6.91 -10.61
C ARG A 249 -3.22 7.93 -11.73
N PRO A 250 -2.72 7.48 -12.89
CA PRO A 250 -2.37 8.37 -14.00
C PRO A 250 -3.61 8.78 -14.82
N PRO A 251 -3.69 10.04 -15.29
CA PRO A 251 -4.92 10.65 -15.84
C PRO A 251 -5.44 10.00 -17.11
N GLU A 252 -4.59 9.40 -17.94
CA GLU A 252 -5.00 8.66 -19.14
C GLU A 252 -5.95 7.50 -18.81
N SER A 253 -5.89 6.92 -17.61
CA SER A 253 -6.81 5.83 -17.22
C SER A 253 -8.25 6.31 -16.97
N TYR A 254 -8.47 7.63 -16.83
CA TYR A 254 -9.79 8.25 -16.75
C TYR A 254 -10.23 8.86 -18.09
N PHE A 255 -9.32 9.53 -18.81
CA PHE A 255 -9.64 10.23 -20.06
C PHE A 255 -9.55 9.38 -21.34
N GLU A 256 -8.78 8.28 -21.29
CA GLU A 256 -8.52 7.36 -22.41
C GLU A 256 -8.67 5.89 -21.95
N PRO A 257 -9.76 5.49 -21.25
CA PRO A 257 -9.86 4.19 -20.56
C PRO A 257 -9.85 2.95 -21.48
N THR A 258 -9.96 3.14 -22.80
CA THR A 258 -9.83 2.09 -23.81
C THR A 258 -8.44 1.99 -24.42
N LYS A 259 -7.52 2.93 -24.10
CA LYS A 259 -6.13 2.95 -24.57
C LYS A 259 -5.27 2.06 -23.67
N PRO A 260 -4.35 1.25 -24.21
CA PRO A 260 -3.44 0.45 -23.40
C PRO A 260 -2.57 1.34 -22.50
N LEU A 261 -2.38 0.93 -21.24
CA LEU A 261 -1.42 1.54 -20.33
C LEU A 261 0.01 1.26 -20.82
N ALA A 262 0.88 2.24 -20.64
CA ALA A 262 2.28 2.20 -21.08
C ALA A 262 3.23 2.20 -19.87
N PHE A 263 4.53 1.98 -20.09
CA PHE A 263 5.54 2.11 -19.02
C PHE A 263 5.55 3.54 -18.44
N GLU A 264 5.25 4.52 -19.30
CA GLU A 264 5.05 5.92 -18.97
C GLU A 264 3.86 6.16 -18.01
N SER A 265 2.93 5.21 -17.84
CA SER A 265 1.89 5.27 -16.81
C SER A 265 2.45 5.08 -15.39
N ASP A 266 3.44 4.20 -15.20
CA ASP A 266 4.11 4.02 -13.89
C ASP A 266 4.92 5.26 -13.48
N ILE A 267 5.42 6.02 -14.45
CA ILE A 267 6.25 7.22 -14.21
C ILE A 267 5.47 8.30 -13.43
N TRP A 268 4.15 8.39 -13.66
CA TRP A 268 3.27 9.28 -12.91
C TRP A 268 3.14 8.84 -11.44
N SER A 269 2.81 7.56 -11.20
CA SER A 269 2.69 7.00 -9.85
C SER A 269 4.01 7.06 -9.08
N LEU A 270 5.14 6.81 -9.78
CA LEU A 270 6.49 6.98 -9.27
C LEU A 270 6.75 8.44 -8.82
N SER A 271 6.24 9.43 -9.54
CA SER A 271 6.38 10.83 -9.16
C SER A 271 5.63 11.18 -7.87
N CYS A 272 4.39 10.70 -7.73
CA CYS A 272 3.64 10.86 -6.48
C CYS A 272 4.37 10.20 -5.30
N LEU A 273 4.90 8.98 -5.49
CA LEU A 273 5.67 8.25 -4.49
C LEU A 273 7.00 8.95 -4.13
N ILE A 274 7.73 9.53 -5.09
CA ILE A 274 8.94 10.30 -4.81
C ILE A 274 8.59 11.54 -3.98
N PHE A 275 7.54 12.30 -4.31
CA PHE A 275 7.09 13.42 -3.48
C PHE A 275 6.77 12.97 -2.04
N GLU A 276 6.05 11.85 -1.91
CA GLU A 276 5.63 11.29 -0.63
C GLU A 276 6.80 10.82 0.27
N LEU A 277 7.95 10.47 -0.29
CA LEU A 277 9.17 10.18 0.48
C LEU A 277 9.78 11.43 1.15
N PHE A 278 9.51 12.64 0.63
CA PHE A 278 9.97 13.88 1.23
C PHE A 278 8.94 14.54 2.16
N ALA A 279 7.66 14.19 2.01
CA ALA A 279 6.50 14.91 2.55
C ALA A 279 5.70 14.10 3.60
N HIS A 280 5.16 14.78 4.63
CA HIS A 280 4.29 14.15 5.62
C HIS A 280 2.87 13.83 5.08
N ARG A 281 2.51 14.34 3.89
CA ARG A 281 1.24 14.05 3.19
C ARG A 281 1.52 13.73 1.72
N SER A 282 0.65 12.91 1.11
CA SER A 282 0.63 12.62 -0.33
C SER A 282 0.52 13.89 -1.19
N LEU A 283 0.98 13.83 -2.44
CA LEU A 283 0.94 14.98 -3.36
C LEU A 283 -0.50 15.44 -3.64
N ILE A 284 -1.32 14.47 -4.05
CA ILE A 284 -2.77 14.54 -4.21
C ILE A 284 -3.37 13.93 -2.94
N ASP A 285 -4.40 14.54 -2.37
CA ASP A 285 -5.12 14.03 -1.21
C ASP A 285 -6.36 13.24 -1.66
N GLY A 286 -6.60 12.12 -0.98
CA GLY A 286 -7.64 11.15 -1.33
C GLY A 286 -8.86 11.18 -0.42
N ILE A 287 -8.83 11.95 0.67
CA ILE A 287 -9.90 11.98 1.67
C ILE A 287 -11.22 12.36 1.00
N ILE A 288 -12.10 11.36 0.79
CA ILE A 288 -13.46 11.53 0.28
C ILE A 288 -13.49 12.13 -1.15
N ALA A 289 -12.38 12.11 -1.88
CA ALA A 289 -12.27 12.70 -3.21
C ALA A 289 -12.68 11.69 -4.32
N PRO A 290 -13.87 11.80 -4.94
CA PRO A 290 -14.17 11.02 -6.14
C PRO A 290 -13.26 11.44 -7.30
N GLN A 291 -13.27 10.66 -8.39
CA GLN A 291 -12.36 10.83 -9.54
C GLN A 291 -12.30 12.27 -10.08
N ASP A 292 -13.41 13.02 -10.07
CA ASP A 292 -13.43 14.43 -10.49
C ASP A 292 -12.68 15.38 -9.53
N ASP A 293 -12.82 15.19 -8.21
CA ASP A 293 -12.11 15.99 -7.19
C ASP A 293 -10.59 15.73 -7.25
N ILE A 294 -10.19 14.50 -7.59
CA ILE A 294 -8.80 14.14 -7.89
C ILE A 294 -8.31 14.82 -9.18
N THR A 295 -9.11 14.79 -10.26
CA THR A 295 -8.82 15.52 -11.51
C THR A 295 -8.64 17.02 -11.24
N ALA A 296 -9.47 17.63 -10.40
CA ALA A 296 -9.34 19.04 -10.03
C ALA A 296 -7.99 19.37 -9.37
N GLN A 297 -7.52 18.53 -8.43
CA GLN A 297 -6.19 18.68 -7.83
C GLN A 297 -5.07 18.52 -8.86
N GLN A 298 -5.22 17.61 -9.85
CA GLN A 298 -4.26 17.46 -10.95
C GLN A 298 -4.20 18.73 -11.83
N VAL A 299 -5.34 19.36 -12.12
CA VAL A 299 -5.41 20.65 -12.84
C VAL A 299 -4.78 21.79 -12.03
N HIS A 300 -5.00 21.84 -10.72
CA HIS A 300 -4.32 22.82 -9.85
C HIS A 300 -2.79 22.64 -9.79
N LEU A 301 -2.28 21.42 -9.99
CA LEU A 301 -0.85 21.11 -10.01
C LEU A 301 -0.20 21.32 -11.38
N GLN A 302 -0.84 20.92 -12.48
CA GLN A 302 -0.23 20.90 -13.83
C GLN A 302 -0.82 21.92 -14.81
N GLY A 303 -1.81 22.71 -14.39
CA GLY A 303 -2.57 23.56 -15.28
C GLY A 303 -3.55 22.77 -16.16
N ILE A 304 -4.16 23.45 -17.13
CA ILE A 304 -5.22 22.89 -17.98
C ILE A 304 -4.70 21.66 -18.78
N PRO A 305 -5.39 20.51 -18.74
CA PRO A 305 -5.04 19.32 -19.53
C PRO A 305 -5.22 19.56 -21.05
N PRO A 306 -4.75 18.62 -21.90
CA PRO A 306 -5.00 18.67 -23.34
C PRO A 306 -6.49 18.92 -23.67
N PRO A 307 -6.83 19.71 -24.70
CA PRO A 307 -8.21 20.09 -25.00
C PRO A 307 -9.17 18.91 -25.11
N GLU A 308 -8.73 17.81 -25.72
CA GLU A 308 -9.51 16.58 -25.90
C GLU A 308 -9.72 15.76 -24.61
N TRP A 309 -9.12 16.19 -23.49
CA TRP A 309 -9.38 15.72 -22.13
C TRP A 309 -10.19 16.77 -21.35
N TRP A 310 -9.82 18.05 -21.48
CA TRP A 310 -10.53 19.17 -20.86
C TRP A 310 -12.00 19.23 -21.27
N ASP A 311 -12.30 19.09 -22.57
CA ASP A 311 -13.65 19.21 -23.08
C ASP A 311 -14.55 18.05 -22.68
N LYS A 312 -13.98 16.83 -22.54
CA LYS A 312 -14.66 15.64 -22.00
C LYS A 312 -15.03 15.75 -20.52
N TRP A 313 -14.40 16.66 -19.76
CA TRP A 313 -14.60 16.72 -18.32
C TRP A 313 -15.84 17.55 -17.96
N ASP A 314 -17.03 16.97 -18.09
CA ASP A 314 -18.31 17.68 -17.94
C ASP A 314 -18.47 18.38 -16.57
N LYS A 315 -17.93 17.79 -15.49
CA LYS A 315 -18.04 18.34 -14.13
C LYS A 315 -17.03 19.45 -13.81
N ARG A 316 -16.12 19.81 -14.74
CA ARG A 316 -15.06 20.83 -14.52
C ARG A 316 -15.58 22.17 -13.98
N SER A 317 -16.82 22.51 -14.33
CA SER A 317 -17.56 23.69 -13.88
C SER A 317 -17.85 23.77 -12.38
N LYS A 318 -17.61 22.71 -11.59
CA LYS A 318 -17.61 22.78 -10.11
C LYS A 318 -16.39 23.55 -9.56
N TRP A 319 -15.27 23.58 -10.28
CA TRP A 319 -14.00 24.18 -9.82
C TRP A 319 -13.47 25.29 -10.73
N PHE A 320 -13.76 25.24 -12.03
CA PHE A 320 -13.12 26.09 -13.04
C PHE A 320 -14.14 26.86 -13.89
N ASP A 321 -13.79 28.09 -14.25
CA ASP A 321 -14.55 28.90 -15.20
C ASP A 321 -14.36 28.43 -16.67
N SER A 322 -15.05 29.07 -17.61
CA SER A 322 -14.95 28.77 -19.04
C SER A 322 -13.59 29.10 -19.68
N LYS A 323 -12.64 29.67 -18.92
CA LYS A 323 -11.25 29.94 -19.32
C LYS A 323 -10.25 29.02 -18.60
N GLY A 324 -10.72 28.10 -17.76
CA GLY A 324 -9.87 27.21 -16.95
C GLY A 324 -9.22 27.89 -15.74
N GLN A 325 -9.75 29.04 -15.28
CA GLN A 325 -9.34 29.67 -14.03
C GLN A 325 -10.14 29.10 -12.87
N ALA A 326 -9.50 28.86 -11.72
CA ALA A 326 -10.19 28.40 -10.51
C ALA A 326 -11.24 29.44 -10.06
N LEU A 327 -12.42 28.97 -9.67
CA LEU A 327 -13.54 29.83 -9.26
C LEU A 327 -13.20 30.61 -7.98
N SER A 328 -13.78 31.80 -7.82
CA SER A 328 -13.48 32.68 -6.67
C SER A 328 -13.96 32.15 -5.31
N ASN A 329 -14.80 31.12 -5.31
CA ASN A 329 -15.22 30.37 -4.12
C ASN A 329 -14.39 29.10 -3.88
N GLU A 330 -13.40 28.80 -4.73
CA GLU A 330 -12.51 27.66 -4.57
C GLU A 330 -11.52 27.94 -3.43
N ARG A 331 -11.76 27.31 -2.27
CA ARG A 331 -11.04 27.62 -1.03
C ARG A 331 -9.69 26.91 -0.94
N ASP A 332 -9.46 25.87 -1.75
CA ASP A 332 -8.31 24.98 -1.58
C ASP A 332 -7.44 24.85 -2.84
N ILE A 333 -7.03 25.99 -3.39
CA ILE A 333 -6.14 26.04 -4.58
C ILE A 333 -4.84 25.29 -4.29
N TRP A 334 -4.56 24.27 -5.11
CA TRP A 334 -3.64 23.17 -4.80
C TRP A 334 -2.25 23.31 -5.45
N SER A 335 -1.66 24.49 -5.39
CA SER A 335 -0.42 24.79 -6.14
C SER A 335 0.82 24.03 -5.64
N TRP A 336 1.78 23.81 -6.53
CA TRP A 336 3.08 23.19 -6.22
C TRP A 336 3.82 23.89 -5.08
N ASP A 337 3.90 25.22 -5.12
CA ASP A 337 4.59 26.01 -4.11
C ASP A 337 3.93 25.84 -2.73
N ARG A 338 2.59 25.73 -2.70
CA ARG A 338 1.84 25.46 -1.47
C ARG A 338 2.09 24.03 -0.96
N ARG A 339 2.00 22.99 -1.79
CA ARG A 339 2.26 21.60 -1.35
C ARG A 339 3.73 21.41 -0.95
N PHE A 340 4.69 21.97 -1.66
CA PHE A 340 6.10 21.92 -1.29
C PHE A 340 6.38 22.66 0.04
N LYS A 341 5.76 23.82 0.23
CA LYS A 341 5.85 24.59 1.48
C LYS A 341 5.21 23.84 2.66
N GLN A 342 3.93 23.49 2.56
CA GLN A 342 3.14 22.94 3.67
C GLN A 342 3.38 21.45 3.93
N SER A 343 3.71 20.63 2.92
CA SER A 343 3.86 19.18 3.09
C SER A 343 5.31 18.73 3.32
N ILE A 344 6.30 19.52 2.87
CA ILE A 344 7.75 19.20 2.97
C ILE A 344 8.50 20.22 3.85
N GLN A 345 8.46 21.51 3.52
CA GLN A 345 9.38 22.51 4.10
C GLN A 345 9.01 22.98 5.51
N GLU A 346 7.74 23.26 5.78
CA GLU A 346 7.28 23.70 7.11
C GLU A 346 7.31 22.56 8.15
N PRO A 347 6.86 21.32 7.84
CA PRO A 347 6.98 20.17 8.76
C PRO A 347 8.43 19.84 9.11
N ARG A 348 9.35 19.86 8.13
CA ARG A 348 10.78 19.67 8.43
C ARG A 348 11.34 20.73 9.37
N LYS A 349 10.76 21.93 9.41
CA LYS A 349 11.18 23.02 10.31
C LYS A 349 10.54 22.95 11.69
N SER A 350 9.31 22.44 11.84
CA SER A 350 8.74 22.16 13.17
C SER A 350 9.52 21.04 13.86
N GLU A 351 9.86 19.98 13.13
CA GLU A 351 10.58 18.81 13.66
C GLU A 351 12.11 19.00 13.74
N GLY A 352 12.63 20.19 13.44
CA GLY A 352 14.07 20.50 13.47
C GLY A 352 14.94 19.72 12.47
N MET A 353 14.34 19.10 11.46
CA MET A 353 14.99 18.30 10.42
C MET A 353 15.70 19.14 9.34
N GLU A 354 16.64 18.52 8.63
CA GLU A 354 17.22 19.10 7.41
C GLU A 354 16.11 19.41 6.39
N SER A 355 16.06 20.67 5.94
CA SER A 355 15.19 21.15 4.87
C SER A 355 15.95 21.18 3.53
N LEU A 356 15.27 20.90 2.42
CA LEU A 356 15.88 21.04 1.09
C LEU A 356 16.25 22.50 0.85
N ASN A 357 17.45 22.76 0.32
CA ASN A 357 17.84 24.10 -0.10
C ASN A 357 17.10 24.50 -1.41
N SER A 358 17.14 25.78 -1.77
CA SER A 358 16.39 26.31 -2.93
C SER A 358 16.77 25.68 -4.27
N GLU A 359 18.01 25.22 -4.43
CA GLU A 359 18.50 24.62 -5.67
C GLU A 359 18.07 23.15 -5.79
N GLU A 360 18.18 22.37 -4.71
CA GLU A 360 17.64 21.02 -4.62
C GLU A 360 16.12 21.02 -4.81
N ALA A 361 15.43 21.97 -4.15
CA ALA A 361 14.00 22.16 -4.28
C ALA A 361 13.57 22.41 -5.73
N ALA A 362 14.27 23.31 -6.44
CA ALA A 362 14.01 23.57 -7.85
C ALA A 362 14.26 22.34 -8.73
N ALA A 363 15.37 21.63 -8.52
CA ALA A 363 15.74 20.45 -9.30
C ALA A 363 14.77 19.26 -9.07
N LEU A 364 14.30 19.05 -7.83
CA LEU A 364 13.30 18.05 -7.50
C LEU A 364 11.93 18.40 -8.09
N LEU A 365 11.48 19.65 -7.92
CA LEU A 365 10.18 20.10 -8.43
C LEU A 365 10.11 20.07 -9.97
N ASP A 366 11.18 20.43 -10.67
CA ASP A 366 11.28 20.27 -12.14
C ASP A 366 11.18 18.79 -12.56
N LEU A 367 11.90 17.90 -11.87
CA LEU A 367 11.85 16.46 -12.17
C LEU A 367 10.42 15.90 -11.98
N LEU A 368 9.79 16.19 -10.83
CA LEU A 368 8.43 15.75 -10.52
C LEU A 368 7.41 16.30 -11.52
N LYS A 369 7.51 17.58 -11.91
CA LYS A 369 6.63 18.19 -12.93
C LYS A 369 6.77 17.50 -14.29
N ARG A 370 8.00 17.17 -14.72
CA ARG A 370 8.23 16.45 -15.98
C ARG A 370 7.73 15.00 -15.94
N MET A 371 7.79 14.33 -14.79
CA MET A 371 7.21 13.00 -14.59
C MET A 371 5.68 12.99 -14.54
N LEU A 372 5.08 14.11 -14.13
CA LEU A 372 3.63 14.34 -14.09
C LEU A 372 3.11 15.10 -15.32
N ALA A 373 3.77 14.96 -16.47
CA ALA A 373 3.23 15.46 -17.74
C ALA A 373 1.90 14.75 -18.06
N TRP A 374 0.88 15.51 -18.50
CA TRP A 374 -0.47 15.00 -18.75
C TRP A 374 -0.48 13.75 -19.65
N LYS A 375 0.10 13.86 -20.85
CA LYS A 375 0.18 12.75 -21.82
C LYS A 375 1.35 11.82 -21.49
N PRO A 376 1.16 10.49 -21.44
CA PRO A 376 2.22 9.51 -21.18
C PRO A 376 3.46 9.70 -22.06
N GLU A 377 3.25 9.89 -23.36
CA GLU A 377 4.30 10.08 -24.37
C GLU A 377 5.22 11.30 -24.13
N ASN A 378 4.84 12.24 -23.24
CA ASN A 378 5.65 13.39 -22.85
C ASN A 378 6.44 13.18 -21.54
N ARG A 379 6.26 12.04 -20.84
CA ARG A 379 6.94 11.73 -19.58
C ARG A 379 8.34 11.15 -19.85
N PRO A 380 9.36 11.45 -19.01
CA PRO A 380 10.69 10.86 -19.14
C PRO A 380 10.64 9.36 -18.80
N LYS A 381 11.34 8.55 -19.60
CA LYS A 381 11.51 7.12 -19.31
C LYS A 381 12.34 6.93 -18.03
N ALA A 382 12.11 5.86 -17.29
CA ALA A 382 12.81 5.60 -16.02
C ALA A 382 14.35 5.68 -16.12
N GLN A 383 14.92 5.25 -17.25
CA GLN A 383 16.35 5.39 -17.52
C GLN A 383 16.82 6.86 -17.66
N GLN A 384 15.98 7.76 -18.18
CA GLN A 384 16.27 9.19 -18.29
C GLN A 384 16.14 9.91 -16.93
N ILE A 385 15.33 9.37 -16.01
CA ILE A 385 15.20 9.88 -14.64
C ILE A 385 16.49 9.62 -13.85
N LEU A 386 17.12 8.44 -14.01
CA LEU A 386 18.45 8.15 -13.45
C LEU A 386 19.53 9.15 -13.93
N GLU A 387 19.41 9.63 -15.16
CA GLU A 387 20.33 10.61 -15.74
C GLU A 387 20.03 12.07 -15.34
N SER A 388 18.98 12.33 -14.56
CA SER A 388 18.54 13.69 -14.19
C SER A 388 19.52 14.43 -13.28
N ARG A 389 19.45 15.77 -13.31
CA ARG A 389 20.22 16.66 -12.41
C ARG A 389 20.02 16.26 -10.94
N TRP A 390 18.76 16.09 -10.53
CA TRP A 390 18.43 15.82 -9.14
C TRP A 390 19.01 14.48 -8.64
N VAL A 391 18.95 13.44 -9.48
CA VAL A 391 19.54 12.14 -9.13
C VAL A 391 21.07 12.24 -9.00
N LYS A 392 21.75 12.93 -9.91
CA LYS A 392 23.22 13.03 -9.92
C LYS A 392 23.78 13.86 -8.78
N GLU A 393 23.15 14.98 -8.43
CA GLU A 393 23.70 15.94 -7.46
C GLU A 393 23.27 15.69 -6.01
N TRP A 394 22.12 15.06 -5.76
CA TRP A 394 21.63 14.80 -4.38
C TRP A 394 21.32 13.33 -4.09
N ALA A 395 20.57 12.64 -4.96
CA ALA A 395 20.08 11.28 -4.65
C ALA A 395 21.21 10.23 -4.65
N LEU A 396 22.09 10.26 -5.66
CA LEU A 396 23.20 9.33 -5.80
C LEU A 396 24.28 9.53 -4.73
N PRO A 397 24.69 10.77 -4.36
CA PRO A 397 25.54 11.00 -3.19
C PRO A 397 24.96 10.44 -1.89
N ALA A 398 23.65 10.60 -1.63
CA ALA A 398 23.01 10.06 -0.43
C ALA A 398 23.01 8.52 -0.44
N TYR A 399 22.58 7.88 -1.53
CA TYR A 399 22.61 6.42 -1.69
C TYR A 399 24.03 5.83 -1.60
N ASN A 400 25.06 6.58 -2.01
CA ASN A 400 26.46 6.16 -1.87
C ASN A 400 26.98 6.24 -0.43
N LYS A 401 26.33 7.00 0.47
CA LYS A 401 26.58 6.92 1.93
C LYS A 401 26.12 5.55 2.46
N THR A 402 24.92 5.12 2.07
CA THR A 402 24.29 3.83 2.43
C THR A 402 25.16 2.60 2.14
N LYS A 403 26.00 2.66 1.09
CA LYS A 403 26.92 1.56 0.73
C LYS A 403 28.19 1.47 1.58
N ARG A 404 28.49 2.46 2.43
CA ARG A 404 29.75 2.54 3.20
C ARG A 404 29.63 2.10 4.66
N THR A 405 28.41 1.93 5.17
CA THR A 405 28.12 1.52 6.56
C THR A 405 27.62 0.07 6.59
N SER A 406 28.56 -0.87 6.73
CA SER A 406 28.26 -2.30 6.82
C SER A 406 27.95 -2.70 8.27
N GLU A 407 26.68 -3.00 8.56
CA GLU A 407 26.18 -4.25 9.17
C GLU A 407 24.74 -4.09 9.66
N VAL A 408 23.96 -5.18 9.61
CA VAL A 408 22.49 -5.24 9.77
C VAL A 408 21.73 -4.47 8.67
N PHE A 409 20.65 -5.07 8.15
CA PHE A 409 19.85 -4.50 7.07
C PHE A 409 18.35 -4.61 7.36
N VAL A 410 17.68 -3.46 7.49
CA VAL A 410 16.24 -3.34 7.23
C VAL A 410 16.01 -3.33 5.71
N ARG A 411 14.81 -3.74 5.28
CA ARG A 411 14.36 -3.71 3.88
C ARG A 411 12.84 -3.48 3.84
N PHE A 412 12.39 -2.45 3.13
CA PHE A 412 10.98 -2.10 2.98
C PHE A 412 10.33 -2.78 1.77
N ALA A 413 9.02 -2.98 1.87
CA ALA A 413 8.12 -3.21 0.74
C ALA A 413 7.46 -1.88 0.31
N SER A 414 6.99 -1.79 -0.94
CA SER A 414 6.30 -0.60 -1.46
C SER A 414 5.03 -0.97 -2.22
N ALA A 415 4.00 -1.40 -1.48
CA ALA A 415 2.63 -1.47 -2.01
C ALA A 415 2.00 -0.06 -1.98
N LEU A 416 1.41 0.36 -3.11
CA LEU A 416 0.69 1.64 -3.20
C LEU A 416 -0.70 1.49 -2.53
N VAL A 417 -0.92 2.13 -1.38
CA VAL A 417 -2.22 2.27 -0.70
C VAL A 417 -2.30 3.67 -0.07
N SER A 418 -3.50 4.25 -0.01
CA SER A 418 -3.72 5.63 0.48
C SER A 418 -3.50 5.78 1.99
N MET A 419 -3.15 6.99 2.43
CA MET A 419 -3.31 7.45 3.81
C MET A 419 -4.80 7.60 4.15
N ASP A 420 -5.18 7.28 5.39
CA ASP A 420 -6.26 7.95 6.13
C ASP A 420 -5.60 9.05 6.98
N ASN A 421 -5.97 10.33 6.84
CA ASN A 421 -5.63 11.37 7.81
C ASN A 421 -6.91 11.91 8.44
N TYR A 422 -7.07 11.70 9.76
CA TYR A 422 -8.11 12.35 10.54
C TYR A 422 -7.74 13.80 10.86
N GLU A 423 -8.74 14.65 11.13
CA GLU A 423 -8.51 16.00 11.64
C GLU A 423 -7.91 15.95 13.06
N ASP A 424 -6.91 16.80 13.31
CA ASP A 424 -6.11 16.80 14.54
C ASP A 424 -6.66 17.82 15.55
N ASP A 425 -7.65 17.40 16.34
CA ASP A 425 -8.21 18.20 17.44
C ASP A 425 -7.56 17.76 18.78
N PHE A 426 -6.56 18.52 19.21
CA PHE A 426 -5.59 18.09 20.24
C PHE A 426 -6.19 18.10 21.66
N GLN A 427 -6.78 16.98 22.08
CA GLN A 427 -7.19 16.75 23.47
C GLN A 427 -6.51 15.50 24.07
N SER A 428 -5.35 15.73 24.69
CA SER A 428 -4.55 14.68 25.34
C SER A 428 -5.28 14.06 26.55
N THR A 429 -5.65 12.78 26.46
CA THR A 429 -6.13 11.99 27.61
C THR A 429 -5.00 11.11 28.18
N PRO A 430 -4.87 10.99 29.52
CA PRO A 430 -3.73 10.30 30.13
C PRO A 430 -3.90 8.78 30.06
N THR A 431 -3.02 8.10 29.31
CA THR A 431 -2.90 6.64 29.33
C THR A 431 -1.46 6.24 29.69
N GLY A 432 -1.32 5.31 30.65
CA GLY A 432 -0.03 5.04 31.28
C GLY A 432 0.10 3.63 31.86
N LYS A 433 0.47 2.68 31.00
CA LYS A 433 1.17 1.45 31.41
C LYS A 433 2.39 1.27 30.51
N VAL A 434 3.54 1.00 31.12
CA VAL A 434 4.80 0.72 30.42
C VAL A 434 5.02 -0.78 30.38
N SER A 435 5.35 -1.34 29.20
CA SER A 435 5.63 -2.79 29.12
C SER A 435 6.98 -3.10 29.79
N LYS A 436 7.04 -4.17 30.59
CA LYS A 436 8.29 -4.63 31.22
C LYS A 436 9.28 -5.33 30.25
N ALA A 437 8.94 -5.42 28.96
CA ALA A 437 9.69 -6.19 27.95
C ALA A 437 10.36 -5.33 26.86
N LYS A 438 10.13 -4.00 26.84
CA LYS A 438 10.77 -3.06 25.90
C LYS A 438 11.28 -1.81 26.62
N LYS A 439 12.16 -1.05 25.95
CA LYS A 439 12.69 0.24 26.43
C LYS A 439 11.59 1.30 26.54
N GLY A 440 10.84 1.33 27.65
CA GLY A 440 10.03 2.47 28.10
C GLY A 440 8.80 2.88 27.27
N LYS A 441 8.65 2.50 26.00
CA LYS A 441 7.53 2.94 25.16
C LYS A 441 6.17 2.54 25.80
N PRO A 442 5.18 3.45 25.85
CA PRO A 442 3.86 3.19 26.42
C PRO A 442 3.05 2.20 25.58
N VAL A 443 1.98 1.64 26.16
CA VAL A 443 0.97 0.86 25.41
C VAL A 443 -0.42 1.46 25.61
N HIS A 444 -1.23 1.39 24.55
CA HIS A 444 -2.54 2.03 24.47
C HIS A 444 -3.62 0.98 24.66
N VAL A 445 -4.38 1.08 25.76
CA VAL A 445 -5.38 0.05 26.13
C VAL A 445 -6.78 0.58 25.88
N CYS A 446 -7.61 -0.19 25.19
CA CYS A 446 -9.02 0.16 25.00
C CYS A 446 -9.76 0.11 26.35
N SER A 447 -10.39 1.23 26.72
CA SER A 447 -11.19 1.34 27.95
C SER A 447 -12.32 0.31 28.02
N GLU A 448 -12.93 -0.01 26.87
CA GLU A 448 -14.17 -0.79 26.80
C GLU A 448 -13.93 -2.31 26.75
N CYS A 449 -13.02 -2.77 25.88
CA CYS A 449 -12.72 -4.21 25.73
C CYS A 449 -11.32 -4.64 26.21
N GLN A 450 -10.53 -3.73 26.78
CA GLN A 450 -9.19 -3.99 27.33
C GLN A 450 -8.14 -4.53 26.34
N LYS A 451 -8.42 -4.53 25.03
CA LYS A 451 -7.42 -4.82 23.99
C LYS A 451 -6.26 -3.83 24.03
N VAL A 452 -5.04 -4.34 23.84
CA VAL A 452 -3.79 -3.58 23.99
C VAL A 452 -3.15 -3.36 22.62
N TYR A 453 -3.01 -2.09 22.25
CA TYR A 453 -2.41 -1.63 21.01
C TYR A 453 -1.02 -1.03 21.28
N THR A 454 -0.11 -1.24 20.33
CA THR A 454 1.25 -0.67 20.34
C THR A 454 1.29 0.78 19.82
N ARG A 455 0.16 1.31 19.34
CA ARG A 455 0.00 2.67 18.77
C ARG A 455 -1.31 3.32 19.24
N ALA A 456 -1.29 4.65 19.41
CA ALA A 456 -2.48 5.42 19.79
C ALA A 456 -3.54 5.53 18.68
N GLU A 457 -3.11 5.56 17.41
CA GLU A 457 -4.00 5.64 16.24
C GLU A 457 -4.76 4.33 16.02
N HIS A 458 -4.09 3.17 16.14
CA HIS A 458 -4.74 1.85 16.09
C HIS A 458 -5.79 1.68 17.19
N LEU A 459 -5.54 2.20 18.39
CA LEU A 459 -6.55 2.28 19.44
C LEU A 459 -7.74 3.16 19.02
N ARG A 460 -7.49 4.38 18.52
CA ARG A 460 -8.55 5.32 18.10
C ARG A 460 -9.44 4.74 16.99
N ARG A 461 -8.84 4.11 15.96
CA ARG A 461 -9.58 3.40 14.90
C ARG A 461 -10.39 2.25 15.46
N HIS A 462 -9.79 1.40 16.29
CA HIS A 462 -10.49 0.32 16.95
C HIS A 462 -11.68 0.80 17.81
N GLN A 463 -11.57 1.95 18.49
CA GLN A 463 -12.68 2.52 19.26
C GLN A 463 -13.91 2.87 18.40
N SER A 464 -13.78 3.09 17.08
CA SER A 464 -14.95 3.23 16.21
C SER A 464 -15.73 1.91 16.03
N SER A 465 -15.09 0.75 16.25
CA SER A 465 -15.76 -0.56 16.25
C SER A 465 -16.63 -0.82 17.48
N HIS A 466 -16.59 0.06 18.49
CA HIS A 466 -17.54 0.09 19.61
C HIS A 466 -18.74 1.00 19.36
N GLN A 467 -18.71 1.83 18.31
CA GLN A 467 -19.80 2.72 17.92
C GLN A 467 -20.68 2.10 16.84
N GLU A 468 -21.93 2.57 16.72
CA GLU A 468 -22.83 2.18 15.63
C GLU A 468 -22.23 2.49 14.24
N PRO A 469 -22.30 1.58 13.25
CA PRO A 469 -21.66 1.77 11.95
C PRO A 469 -22.35 2.89 11.15
N GLN A 470 -21.61 3.96 10.83
CA GLN A 470 -22.16 5.20 10.28
C GLN A 470 -22.20 5.26 8.74
N PHE A 471 -21.41 4.43 8.05
CA PHE A 471 -21.23 4.51 6.59
C PHE A 471 -22.04 3.42 5.88
N GLU A 472 -23.05 3.78 5.08
CA GLU A 472 -23.93 2.83 4.40
C GLU A 472 -23.65 2.74 2.89
N CYS A 473 -23.71 1.52 2.33
CA CYS A 473 -23.58 1.30 0.90
C CYS A 473 -24.89 1.63 0.15
N PRO A 474 -24.89 2.57 -0.82
CA PRO A 474 -26.10 2.95 -1.53
C PRO A 474 -26.63 1.88 -2.49
N VAL A 475 -25.88 0.79 -2.74
CA VAL A 475 -26.29 -0.32 -3.62
C VAL A 475 -26.98 -1.44 -2.85
N CYS A 476 -26.48 -1.79 -1.66
CA CYS A 476 -26.92 -2.97 -0.90
C CYS A 476 -27.25 -2.70 0.58
N GLN A 477 -27.27 -1.44 1.02
CA GLN A 477 -27.59 -0.99 2.38
C GLN A 477 -26.68 -1.58 3.48
N ARG A 478 -25.50 -2.08 3.11
CA ARG A 478 -24.50 -2.61 4.04
C ARG A 478 -23.83 -1.45 4.80
N ARG A 479 -23.95 -1.44 6.14
CA ARG A 479 -23.34 -0.45 7.04
C ARG A 479 -21.94 -0.86 7.51
N PHE A 480 -21.04 0.12 7.67
CA PHE A 480 -19.63 -0.01 8.06
C PHE A 480 -19.22 1.03 9.13
N HIS A 481 -18.24 0.68 9.98
CA HIS A 481 -17.71 1.54 11.06
C HIS A 481 -16.60 2.51 10.61
N ARG A 482 -15.98 2.27 9.45
CA ARG A 482 -14.98 3.12 8.79
C ARG A 482 -15.28 3.20 7.29
N LYS A 483 -14.79 4.26 6.64
CA LYS A 483 -15.18 4.63 5.27
C LYS A 483 -14.40 3.90 4.18
N ASP A 484 -13.11 3.65 4.38
CA ASP A 484 -12.27 2.82 3.50
C ASP A 484 -12.87 1.42 3.25
N LEU A 485 -13.59 0.88 4.24
CA LEU A 485 -14.30 -0.39 4.16
C LEU A 485 -15.50 -0.33 3.21
N LEU A 486 -16.26 0.77 3.30
CA LEU A 486 -17.36 1.06 2.38
C LEU A 486 -16.82 1.27 0.96
N GLU A 487 -15.73 2.01 0.78
CA GLU A 487 -15.15 2.28 -0.56
C GLU A 487 -14.60 1.00 -1.20
N ARG A 488 -13.86 0.17 -0.45
CA ARG A 488 -13.39 -1.15 -0.90
C ARG A 488 -14.55 -2.08 -1.29
N HIS A 489 -15.66 -2.02 -0.54
CA HIS A 489 -16.87 -2.78 -0.84
C HIS A 489 -17.66 -2.19 -2.03
N TYR A 490 -17.71 -0.86 -2.18
CA TYR A 490 -18.41 -0.18 -3.26
C TYR A 490 -17.80 -0.52 -4.62
N LYS A 491 -16.46 -0.52 -4.71
CA LYS A 491 -15.72 -0.94 -5.91
C LYS A 491 -16.08 -2.34 -6.40
N ARG A 492 -16.49 -3.25 -5.50
CA ARG A 492 -16.94 -4.61 -5.86
C ARG A 492 -18.24 -4.61 -6.67
N HIS A 493 -19.12 -3.64 -6.46
CA HIS A 493 -20.32 -3.44 -7.29
C HIS A 493 -19.97 -2.83 -8.66
N GLU A 494 -18.95 -1.96 -8.73
CA GLU A 494 -18.42 -1.44 -10.01
C GLU A 494 -17.77 -2.56 -10.86
N GLU A 495 -17.13 -3.53 -10.21
CA GLU A 495 -16.51 -4.72 -10.83
C GLU A 495 -17.53 -5.82 -11.21
N GLY A 496 -18.84 -5.60 -11.03
CA GLY A 496 -19.90 -6.54 -11.43
C GLY A 496 -19.96 -7.83 -10.61
N ILE A 497 -19.36 -7.85 -9.42
CA ILE A 497 -19.38 -9.00 -8.51
C ILE A 497 -20.62 -8.87 -7.61
N ASP A 498 -21.77 -9.29 -8.14
CA ASP A 498 -23.08 -9.21 -7.49
C ASP A 498 -23.07 -9.68 -6.02
N ASP A 499 -23.40 -8.79 -5.10
CA ASP A 499 -23.77 -9.14 -3.72
C ASP A 499 -25.30 -9.39 -3.70
N PRO A 500 -25.78 -10.63 -3.46
CA PRO A 500 -27.17 -11.00 -3.71
C PRO A 500 -28.13 -10.50 -2.61
N SER A 501 -28.35 -9.18 -2.58
CA SER A 501 -29.25 -8.49 -1.65
C SER A 501 -29.98 -7.34 -2.35
N GLY A 502 -30.93 -7.68 -3.22
CA GLY A 502 -31.65 -6.72 -4.07
C GLY A 502 -33.09 -7.15 -4.43
N SER A 503 -33.74 -7.99 -3.62
CA SER A 503 -35.11 -8.45 -3.88
C SER A 503 -35.95 -8.55 -2.60
N GLY A 504 -37.04 -7.78 -2.55
CA GLY A 504 -38.04 -7.82 -1.49
C GLY A 504 -37.98 -6.64 -0.52
N TYR A 505 -38.72 -5.57 -0.84
CA TYR A 505 -39.82 -5.05 -0.01
C TYR A 505 -40.49 -3.85 -0.71
N MET A 506 -41.52 -4.12 -1.52
CA MET A 506 -42.60 -3.21 -1.86
C MET A 506 -43.74 -4.03 -2.49
N GLU A 507 -44.87 -4.08 -1.79
CA GLU A 507 -46.20 -4.13 -2.41
C GLU A 507 -46.70 -2.67 -2.57
#